data_AF-L7VQ92-F1
#
_entry.id   AF-L7VQ92-F1
#
_cell.length_a   1.000
_cell.length_b   1.000
_cell.length_c   1.000
_cell.angle_alpha   90.00
_cell.angle_beta   90.00
_cell.angle_gamma   90.00
#
_symmetry.space_group_name_H-M   'P 1'
#
loop_
_entity.id
_entity.type
_entity.pdbx_description
1 polymer ?
#
loop_
_entity_poly.entity_id
_entity_poly.type
_entity_poly.pdbx_seq_one_letter_code
_entity_poly.pdbx_strand_id
1 'polypeptide(L)'
;MRPPSIYVRALQVLLALQALLIASPITTLDNLLTSPRALGAQMARSDLAATALATAPLVISLVPVVLVLIAVAVQQRSSGSLIAAGVFSLIGLAAASVPVLSDASFAANALHGIPLGLAALGALGLTLRLWAQRTRDKQPPRLGRRATAAIVAGVVVLAGLGAAGSTIPSAPVSGLLTTDLDFSTNEPTATFEAGLPAQNPFLAPNPDSNIHHDGAMSDAYFDRGVLDPRKAEVIRRHLGGVCASIMTDSHGRLIAVCWRRLACRMSPTSSTSRTTSRRIQRSCR
;
A
#
# COMPACT_ATOMS: atom_id res chain seq x y z
N MET A 1 33.25 20.39 -15.97
CA MET A 1 31.91 19.87 -16.33
C MET A 1 31.03 21.06 -16.66
N ARG A 2 30.33 21.09 -17.80
CA ARG A 2 29.37 22.18 -18.08
C ARG A 2 28.16 22.02 -17.14
N PRO A 3 27.65 23.11 -16.51
CA PRO A 3 26.47 23.02 -15.68
C PRO A 3 25.28 22.48 -16.50
N PRO A 4 24.40 21.64 -15.91
CA PRO A 4 23.23 21.14 -16.62
C PRO A 4 22.32 22.30 -17.01
N SER A 5 21.76 22.25 -18.23
CA SER A 5 20.82 23.28 -18.71
C SER A 5 19.60 23.37 -17.81
N ILE A 6 18.98 24.56 -17.78
CA ILE A 6 17.77 24.81 -17.01
C ILE A 6 16.64 23.82 -17.34
N TYR A 7 16.51 23.41 -18.60
CA TYR A 7 15.53 22.42 -19.04
C TYR A 7 15.77 21.02 -18.45
N VAL A 8 17.03 20.60 -18.32
CA VAL A 8 17.35 19.32 -17.68
C VAL A 8 16.94 19.38 -16.22
N ARG A 9 17.36 20.40 -15.47
CA ARG A 9 16.99 20.55 -14.05
C ARG A 9 15.47 20.59 -13.85
N ALA A 10 14.75 21.33 -14.69
CA ALA A 10 13.29 21.38 -14.65
C ALA A 10 12.66 20.00 -14.88
N LEU A 11 13.15 19.23 -15.86
CA LEU A 11 12.67 17.86 -16.10
C LEU A 11 12.96 16.94 -14.91
N GLN A 12 14.13 17.06 -14.28
CA GLN A 12 14.45 16.29 -13.07
C GLN A 12 13.48 16.59 -11.92
N VAL A 13 13.18 17.86 -11.68
CA VAL A 13 12.24 18.30 -10.65
C VAL A 13 10.84 17.79 -10.93
N LEU A 14 10.37 17.86 -12.18
CA LEU A 14 9.04 17.38 -12.55
C LEU A 14 8.90 15.85 -12.41
N LEU A 15 9.93 15.09 -12.79
CA LEU A 15 9.94 13.63 -12.60
C LEU A 15 9.98 13.24 -11.10
N ALA A 16 10.76 13.96 -10.29
CA ALA A 16 10.78 13.76 -8.84
C ALA A 16 9.44 14.13 -8.19
N LEU A 17 8.81 15.22 -8.64
CA LEU A 17 7.49 15.62 -8.19
C LEU A 17 6.42 14.58 -8.56
N GLN A 18 6.45 14.04 -9.78
CA GLN A 18 5.57 12.94 -10.16
C GLN A 18 5.77 11.72 -9.25
N ALA A 19 7.02 11.34 -8.94
CA ALA A 19 7.29 10.22 -8.06
C ALA A 19 6.64 10.42 -6.67
N LEU A 20 6.76 11.62 -6.10
CA LEU A 20 6.17 11.97 -4.81
C LEU A 20 4.63 12.05 -4.85
N LEU A 21 4.07 12.46 -5.99
CA LEU A 21 2.62 12.56 -6.18
C LEU A 21 1.95 11.22 -6.50
N ILE A 22 2.67 10.25 -7.05
CA ILE A 22 2.14 8.90 -7.32
C ILE A 22 2.04 8.08 -6.03
N ALA A 23 3.04 8.18 -5.15
CA ALA A 23 3.00 7.46 -3.88
C ALA A 23 3.82 8.20 -2.82
N SER A 24 3.33 8.16 -1.58
CA SER A 24 4.13 8.64 -0.44
C SER A 24 5.42 7.83 -0.33
N PRO A 25 6.55 8.44 0.10
CA PRO A 25 7.79 7.69 0.32
C PRO A 25 7.64 6.53 1.31
N ILE A 26 6.83 6.72 2.36
CA ILE A 26 6.56 5.70 3.38
C ILE A 26 5.83 4.51 2.76
N THR A 27 4.74 4.75 2.03
CA THR A 27 3.97 3.68 1.39
C THR A 27 4.78 2.97 0.30
N THR A 28 5.60 3.72 -0.43
CA THR A 28 6.53 3.15 -1.41
C THR A 28 7.49 2.18 -0.74
N LEU A 29 8.13 2.57 0.36
CA LEU A 29 9.05 1.72 1.11
C LEU A 29 8.36 0.49 1.70
N ASP A 30 7.19 0.67 2.32
CA ASP A 30 6.43 -0.46 2.87
C ASP A 30 6.07 -1.47 1.79
N ASN A 31 5.59 -1.02 0.63
CA ASN A 31 5.25 -1.92 -0.47
C ASN A 31 6.49 -2.62 -1.04
N LEU A 32 7.61 -1.91 -1.21
CA LEU A 32 8.87 -2.51 -1.68
C LEU A 32 9.41 -3.58 -0.72
N LEU A 33 9.15 -3.45 0.58
CA LEU A 33 9.60 -4.41 1.59
C LEU A 33 8.61 -5.58 1.79
N THR A 34 7.31 -5.30 1.75
CA THR A 34 6.26 -6.28 2.07
C THR A 34 5.75 -7.03 0.86
N SER A 35 5.59 -6.37 -0.29
CA SER A 35 4.96 -6.98 -1.47
C SER A 35 5.79 -8.11 -2.07
N PRO A 36 7.13 -8.04 -2.19
CA PRO A 36 7.90 -9.19 -2.62
C PRO A 36 7.77 -10.39 -1.67
N ARG A 37 7.73 -10.14 -0.34
CA ARG A 37 7.50 -11.21 0.65
C ARG A 37 6.12 -11.84 0.48
N ALA A 38 5.09 -11.01 0.33
CA ALA A 38 3.73 -11.48 0.07
C ALA A 38 3.68 -12.32 -1.22
N LEU A 39 4.33 -11.85 -2.29
CA LEU A 39 4.45 -12.57 -3.55
C LEU A 39 5.08 -13.96 -3.36
N GLY A 40 6.23 -14.03 -2.68
CA GLY A 40 6.89 -15.31 -2.39
C GLY A 40 6.02 -16.27 -1.59
N ALA A 41 5.32 -15.76 -0.56
CA ALA A 41 4.39 -16.55 0.24
C ALA A 41 3.20 -17.10 -0.58
N GLN A 42 2.66 -16.33 -1.54
CA GLN A 42 1.58 -16.81 -2.41
C GLN A 42 2.08 -17.80 -3.47
N MET A 43 3.26 -17.55 -4.05
CA MET A 43 3.87 -18.46 -5.02
C MET A 43 4.14 -19.85 -4.40
N ALA A 44 4.61 -19.90 -3.15
CA ALA A 44 4.82 -21.14 -2.42
C ALA A 44 3.53 -21.96 -2.23
N ARG A 45 2.35 -21.32 -2.32
CA ARG A 45 1.03 -21.96 -2.19
C ARG A 45 0.36 -22.23 -3.53
N SER A 46 1.01 -21.92 -4.65
CA SER A 46 0.46 -22.08 -6.01
C SER A 46 -0.88 -21.37 -6.26
N ASP A 47 -1.20 -20.31 -5.50
CA ASP A 47 -2.42 -19.52 -5.70
C ASP A 47 -2.15 -18.40 -6.73
N LEU A 48 -2.43 -18.68 -8.01
CA LEU A 48 -2.17 -17.75 -9.11
C LEU A 48 -2.92 -16.42 -8.97
N ALA A 49 -4.18 -16.47 -8.51
CA ALA A 49 -5.01 -15.27 -8.35
C ALA A 49 -4.46 -14.38 -7.23
N ALA A 50 -4.12 -14.96 -6.08
CA ALA A 50 -3.50 -14.23 -4.97
C ALA A 50 -2.09 -13.72 -5.34
N THR A 51 -1.33 -14.48 -6.12
CA THR A 51 -0.03 -14.07 -6.66
C THR A 51 -0.17 -12.83 -7.53
N ALA A 52 -1.12 -12.82 -8.48
CA ALA A 52 -1.37 -11.67 -9.33
C ALA A 52 -1.74 -10.42 -8.52
N LEU A 53 -2.63 -10.56 -7.54
CA LEU A 53 -3.01 -9.45 -6.65
C LEU A 53 -1.83 -8.94 -5.81
N ALA A 54 -0.98 -9.84 -5.31
CA ALA A 54 0.21 -9.47 -4.53
C ALA A 54 1.27 -8.74 -5.37
N THR A 55 1.31 -8.94 -6.70
CA THR A 55 2.25 -8.20 -7.57
C THR A 55 1.84 -6.74 -7.79
N ALA A 56 0.56 -6.39 -7.71
CA ALA A 56 0.11 -5.06 -8.07
C ALA A 56 0.74 -3.94 -7.20
N PRO A 57 0.77 -4.03 -5.85
CA PRO A 57 1.42 -3.01 -5.03
C PRO A 57 2.94 -2.92 -5.26
N LEU A 58 3.59 -4.03 -5.58
CA LEU A 58 5.02 -4.05 -5.96
C LEU A 58 5.24 -3.27 -7.27
N VAL A 59 4.44 -3.54 -8.31
CA VAL A 59 4.56 -2.84 -9.60
C VAL A 59 4.30 -1.35 -9.42
N ILE A 60 3.26 -0.97 -8.67
CA ILE A 60 2.91 0.43 -8.41
C ILE A 60 4.04 1.14 -7.65
N SER A 61 4.60 0.52 -6.61
CA SER A 61 5.69 1.10 -5.81
C SER A 61 7.03 1.18 -6.56
N LEU A 62 7.23 0.39 -7.62
CA LEU A 62 8.40 0.52 -8.48
C LEU A 62 8.35 1.76 -9.39
N VAL A 63 7.16 2.25 -9.73
CA VAL A 63 6.99 3.46 -10.58
C VAL A 63 7.73 4.68 -10.02
N PRO A 64 7.53 5.13 -8.76
CA PRO A 64 8.25 6.28 -8.22
C PRO A 64 9.77 6.05 -8.12
N VAL A 65 10.21 4.82 -7.82
CA VAL A 65 11.65 4.48 -7.82
C VAL A 65 12.26 4.67 -9.20
N VAL A 66 11.59 4.16 -10.23
CA VAL A 66 12.05 4.28 -11.62
C VAL A 66 12.03 5.75 -12.07
N LEU A 67 11.02 6.53 -11.72
CA LEU A 67 10.98 7.97 -11.99
C LEU A 67 12.17 8.71 -11.39
N VAL A 68 12.56 8.41 -10.14
CA VAL A 68 13.75 9.00 -9.50
C VAL A 68 15.04 8.58 -10.22
N LEU A 69 15.17 7.31 -10.59
CA LEU A 69 16.32 6.83 -11.37
C LEU A 69 16.41 7.50 -12.74
N ILE A 70 15.28 7.68 -13.42
CA ILE A 70 15.19 8.41 -14.69
C ILE A 70 15.58 9.86 -14.47
N ALA A 71 15.09 10.52 -13.41
CA ALA A 71 15.45 11.91 -13.09
C ALA A 71 16.97 12.06 -12.98
N VAL A 72 17.67 11.14 -12.31
CA VAL A 72 19.15 11.14 -12.26
C VAL A 72 19.76 10.87 -13.65
N ALA A 73 19.25 9.88 -14.39
CA ALA A 73 19.81 9.46 -15.68
C ALA A 73 19.65 10.51 -16.80
N VAL A 74 18.61 11.34 -16.75
CA VAL A 74 18.33 12.40 -17.74
C VAL A 74 19.47 13.41 -17.86
N GLN A 75 20.34 13.54 -16.86
CA GLN A 75 21.56 14.38 -16.95
C GLN A 75 22.47 13.97 -18.11
N GLN A 76 22.47 12.69 -18.48
CA GLN A 76 23.27 12.16 -19.59
C GLN A 76 22.64 12.41 -20.97
N ARG A 77 21.37 12.83 -21.02
CA ARG A 77 20.59 13.10 -22.25
C ARG A 77 20.59 11.95 -23.27
N SER A 78 20.74 10.72 -22.78
CA SER A 78 20.68 9.53 -23.62
C SER A 78 19.27 9.36 -24.21
N SER A 79 19.17 8.77 -25.40
CA SER A 79 17.86 8.48 -26.01
C SER A 79 17.02 7.58 -25.09
N GLY A 80 17.63 6.59 -24.44
CA GLY A 80 16.94 5.70 -23.51
C GLY A 80 16.32 6.42 -22.31
N SER A 81 17.06 7.34 -21.66
CA SER A 81 16.53 8.11 -20.53
C SER A 81 15.38 9.04 -20.93
N LEU A 82 15.40 9.61 -22.14
CA LEU A 82 14.31 10.47 -22.62
C LEU A 82 13.08 9.65 -23.01
N ILE A 83 13.25 8.49 -23.68
CA ILE A 83 12.13 7.56 -23.94
C ILE A 83 11.49 7.15 -22.61
N ALA A 84 12.29 6.75 -21.63
CA ALA A 84 11.81 6.34 -20.32
C ALA A 84 11.06 7.49 -19.62
N ALA A 85 11.62 8.71 -19.61
CA ALA A 85 10.94 9.88 -19.05
C ALA A 85 9.59 10.14 -19.71
N GLY A 86 9.51 10.03 -21.03
CA GLY A 86 8.25 10.19 -21.78
C GLY A 86 7.22 9.11 -21.42
N VAL A 87 7.61 7.83 -21.45
CA VAL A 87 6.73 6.70 -21.10
C VAL A 87 6.21 6.83 -19.67
N PHE A 88 7.08 7.09 -18.70
CA PHE A 88 6.65 7.21 -17.30
C PHE A 88 5.83 8.48 -17.03
N SER A 89 6.06 9.57 -17.78
CA SER A 89 5.18 10.75 -17.72
C SER A 89 3.78 10.43 -18.27
N LEU A 90 3.67 9.60 -19.32
CA LEU A 90 2.36 9.13 -19.81
C LEU A 90 1.67 8.23 -18.79
N ILE A 91 2.40 7.36 -18.10
CA ILE A 91 1.87 6.56 -16.99
C ILE A 91 1.35 7.48 -15.87
N GLY A 92 2.12 8.49 -15.48
CA GLY A 92 1.70 9.48 -14.48
C GLY A 92 0.44 10.25 -14.91
N LEU A 93 0.33 10.60 -16.19
CA LEU A 93 -0.86 11.24 -16.75
C LEU A 93 -2.07 10.30 -16.73
N ALA A 94 -1.89 9.03 -17.09
CA ALA A 94 -2.94 8.03 -17.02
C ALA A 94 -3.41 7.81 -15.58
N ALA A 95 -2.47 7.75 -14.62
CA ALA A 95 -2.77 7.65 -13.19
C ALA A 95 -3.58 8.86 -12.68
N ALA A 96 -3.29 10.07 -13.18
CA ALA A 96 -4.05 11.27 -12.85
C ALA A 96 -5.47 11.30 -13.47
N SER A 97 -5.72 10.53 -14.52
CA SER A 97 -6.94 10.64 -15.35
C SER A 97 -7.90 9.45 -15.19
N VAL A 98 -7.40 8.29 -14.81
CA VAL A 98 -8.18 7.05 -14.69
C VAL A 98 -8.53 6.81 -13.22
N PRO A 99 -9.81 6.84 -12.82
CA PRO A 99 -10.22 6.72 -11.42
C PRO A 99 -9.67 5.47 -10.71
N VAL A 100 -9.67 4.34 -11.41
CA VAL A 100 -9.15 3.07 -10.88
C VAL A 100 -7.66 3.15 -10.56
N LEU A 101 -6.88 3.92 -11.32
CA LEU A 101 -5.46 4.13 -11.07
C LEU A 101 -5.23 5.20 -10.00
N SER A 102 -6.08 6.24 -9.94
CA SER A 102 -5.98 7.27 -8.89
C SER A 102 -6.30 6.72 -7.50
N ASP A 103 -7.20 5.74 -7.41
CA ASP A 103 -7.51 5.05 -6.16
C ASP A 103 -6.37 4.12 -5.71
N ALA A 104 -5.52 3.70 -6.65
CA ALA A 104 -4.36 2.85 -6.39
C ALA A 104 -3.10 3.66 -6.03
N SER A 105 -3.05 4.95 -6.38
CA SER A 105 -2.01 5.86 -5.92
C SER A 105 -2.23 6.25 -4.46
N PHE A 106 -1.15 6.37 -3.69
CA PHE A 106 -1.20 6.47 -2.22
C PHE A 106 -1.00 7.90 -1.70
N ALA A 107 -0.96 8.92 -2.55
CA ALA A 107 -0.95 10.31 -2.07
C ALA A 107 -2.36 10.76 -1.61
N ALA A 108 -2.43 11.86 -0.88
CA ALA A 108 -3.72 12.39 -0.43
C ALA A 108 -4.60 12.78 -1.63
N ASN A 109 -5.90 12.46 -1.61
CA ASN A 109 -6.86 12.77 -2.67
C ASN A 109 -6.83 14.23 -3.16
N ALA A 110 -6.46 15.17 -2.28
CA ALA A 110 -6.31 16.59 -2.62
C ALA A 110 -5.14 16.90 -3.57
N LEU A 111 -4.18 15.99 -3.71
CA LEU A 111 -2.95 16.16 -4.48
C LEU A 111 -2.89 15.27 -5.73
N HIS A 112 -3.85 14.41 -6.01
CA HIS A 112 -3.71 13.42 -7.10
C HIS A 112 -4.10 13.91 -8.49
N GLY A 113 -5.09 14.79 -8.63
CA GLY A 113 -5.61 15.12 -9.97
C GLY A 113 -4.74 16.14 -10.71
N ILE A 114 -4.99 17.41 -10.39
CA ILE A 114 -4.41 18.54 -11.13
C ILE A 114 -2.88 18.60 -11.04
N PRO A 115 -2.22 18.52 -9.87
CA PRO A 115 -0.78 18.75 -9.82
C PRO A 115 0.02 17.57 -10.42
N LEU A 116 -0.46 16.32 -10.31
CA LEU A 116 0.17 15.18 -10.98
C LEU A 116 0.02 15.30 -12.50
N GLY A 117 -1.18 15.65 -12.98
CA GLY A 117 -1.43 15.89 -14.40
C GLY A 117 -0.55 17.01 -14.97
N LEU A 118 -0.43 18.14 -14.27
CA LEU A 118 0.45 19.24 -14.64
C LEU A 118 1.93 18.83 -14.66
N ALA A 119 2.38 18.09 -13.64
CA ALA A 119 3.76 17.60 -13.57
C ALA A 119 4.08 16.61 -14.71
N ALA A 120 3.12 15.74 -15.04
CA ALA A 120 3.20 14.79 -16.16
C ALA A 120 3.27 15.50 -17.52
N LEU A 121 2.36 16.43 -17.79
CA LEU A 121 2.34 17.20 -19.03
C LEU A 121 3.60 18.06 -19.19
N GLY A 122 4.04 18.72 -18.11
CA GLY A 122 5.28 19.51 -18.11
C GLY A 122 6.51 18.66 -18.44
N ALA A 123 6.63 17.48 -17.83
CA ALA A 123 7.73 16.56 -18.11
C ALA A 123 7.69 16.02 -19.55
N LEU A 124 6.49 15.72 -20.08
CA LEU A 124 6.30 15.29 -21.46
C LEU A 124 6.76 16.39 -22.44
N GLY A 125 6.32 17.63 -22.22
CA GLY A 125 6.72 18.78 -23.04
C GLY A 125 8.23 19.04 -23.02
N LEU A 126 8.87 18.96 -21.84
CA LEU A 126 10.32 19.09 -21.74
C LEU A 126 11.06 17.91 -22.39
N THR A 127 10.53 16.69 -22.29
CA THR A 127 11.11 15.50 -22.94
C THR A 127 11.10 15.66 -24.45
N LEU A 128 9.97 16.08 -25.04
CA LEU A 128 9.86 16.37 -26.48
C LEU A 128 10.83 17.47 -26.92
N ARG A 129 10.97 18.53 -26.12
CA ARG A 129 11.92 19.62 -26.41
C ARG A 129 13.37 19.16 -26.36
N LEU A 130 13.73 18.35 -25.36
CA LEU A 130 15.08 17.82 -25.20
C LEU A 130 15.41 16.72 -26.21
N TRP A 131 14.40 16.05 -26.78
CA TRP A 131 14.56 15.04 -27.82
C TRP A 131 15.33 15.55 -29.04
N ALA A 132 15.04 16.79 -29.46
CA ALA A 132 15.74 17.44 -30.57
C ALA A 132 17.24 17.64 -30.28
N GLN A 133 17.63 17.69 -29.00
CA GLN A 133 19.00 17.89 -28.53
C GLN A 133 19.68 16.58 -28.06
N ARG A 134 19.08 15.42 -28.36
CA ARG A 134 19.59 14.13 -27.88
C ARG A 134 20.99 13.83 -28.40
N THR A 135 21.85 13.31 -27.53
CA THR A 135 23.13 12.76 -27.98
C THR A 135 22.90 11.37 -28.57
N ARG A 136 23.60 11.04 -29.66
CA ARG A 136 23.59 9.71 -30.29
C ARG A 136 24.51 8.71 -29.57
N ASP A 137 24.72 8.87 -28.27
CA ASP A 137 25.57 7.96 -27.52
C ASP A 137 24.92 6.56 -27.49
N LYS A 138 25.63 5.59 -28.05
CA LYS A 138 25.19 4.20 -28.19
C LYS A 138 25.47 3.33 -26.96
N GLN A 139 26.19 3.85 -25.96
CA GLN A 139 26.60 3.07 -24.80
C GLN A 139 25.49 3.07 -23.74
N PRO A 140 24.90 1.90 -23.39
CA PRO A 140 23.96 1.84 -22.29
C PRO A 140 24.66 2.19 -20.97
N PRO A 141 24.06 3.05 -20.13
CA PRO A 141 24.71 3.48 -18.90
C PRO A 141 24.91 2.28 -17.96
N ARG A 142 26.17 2.02 -17.57
CA ARG A 142 26.53 0.97 -16.61
C ARG A 142 25.72 1.08 -15.30
N LEU A 143 25.40 2.31 -14.91
CA LEU A 143 24.59 2.60 -13.72
C LEU A 143 23.17 2.02 -13.82
N GLY A 144 22.52 2.11 -14.98
CA GLY A 144 21.18 1.57 -15.18
C GLY A 144 21.16 0.06 -14.99
N ARG A 145 22.12 -0.65 -15.60
CA ARG A 145 22.26 -2.11 -15.41
C ARG A 145 22.49 -2.50 -13.97
N ARG A 146 23.35 -1.76 -13.24
CA ARG A 146 23.62 -2.01 -11.82
C ARG A 146 22.39 -1.77 -10.95
N ALA A 147 21.66 -0.68 -11.17
CA ALA A 147 20.44 -0.37 -10.43
C ALA A 147 19.35 -1.41 -10.67
N THR A 148 19.11 -1.79 -11.93
CA THR A 148 18.15 -2.87 -12.26
C THR A 148 18.56 -4.18 -11.61
N ALA A 149 19.84 -4.57 -11.69
CA ALA A 149 20.32 -5.79 -11.04
C ALA A 149 20.11 -5.76 -9.52
N ALA A 150 20.40 -4.63 -8.87
CA ALA A 150 20.19 -4.46 -7.44
C ALA A 150 18.70 -4.56 -7.04
N ILE A 151 17.80 -3.94 -7.81
CA ILE A 151 16.35 -4.03 -7.58
C ILE A 151 15.87 -5.47 -7.73
N VAL A 152 16.24 -6.15 -8.82
CA VAL A 152 15.85 -7.54 -9.07
C VAL A 152 16.38 -8.46 -7.97
N ALA A 153 17.65 -8.33 -7.59
CA ALA A 153 18.24 -9.11 -6.51
C ALA A 153 17.50 -8.88 -5.18
N GLY A 154 17.20 -7.61 -4.84
CA GLY A 154 16.44 -7.27 -3.65
C GLY A 154 15.04 -7.89 -3.63
N VAL A 155 14.31 -7.81 -4.74
CA VAL A 155 12.98 -8.44 -4.88
C VAL A 155 13.05 -9.95 -4.71
N VAL A 156 14.04 -10.61 -5.34
CA VAL A 156 14.23 -12.07 -5.24
C VAL A 156 14.54 -12.49 -3.80
N VAL A 157 15.45 -11.79 -3.12
CA VAL A 157 15.79 -12.07 -1.72
C VAL A 157 14.56 -11.91 -0.81
N LEU A 158 13.82 -10.81 -0.94
CA LEU A 158 12.62 -10.58 -0.15
C LEU A 158 11.52 -11.60 -0.45
N ALA A 159 11.34 -12.01 -1.72
CA ALA A 159 10.41 -13.07 -2.07
C ALA A 159 10.81 -14.41 -1.46
N GLY A 160 12.09 -14.77 -1.48
CA GLY A 160 12.60 -15.98 -0.81
C GLY A 160 12.31 -15.98 0.69
N LEU A 161 12.52 -14.84 1.37
CA LEU A 161 12.18 -14.68 2.79
C LEU A 161 10.68 -14.85 3.07
N GLY A 162 9.83 -14.32 2.17
CA GLY A 162 8.38 -14.48 2.28
C GLY A 162 7.91 -15.92 2.05
N ALA A 163 8.51 -16.63 1.09
CA ALA A 163 8.21 -18.03 0.81
C ALA A 163 8.55 -18.96 1.98
N ALA A 164 9.61 -18.65 2.73
CA ALA A 164 10.04 -19.43 3.90
C ALA A 164 9.36 -19.00 5.21
N GLY A 165 8.69 -17.85 5.24
CA GLY A 165 8.10 -17.27 6.46
C GLY A 165 6.72 -17.84 6.80
N SER A 166 6.43 -18.03 8.09
CA SER A 166 5.10 -18.38 8.60
C SER A 166 4.27 -17.17 9.03
N THR A 167 4.86 -15.97 9.08
CA THR A 167 4.24 -14.72 9.52
C THR A 167 3.78 -13.86 8.34
N ILE A 168 2.73 -13.07 8.55
CA ILE A 168 2.31 -12.07 7.55
C ILE A 168 3.38 -10.98 7.51
N PRO A 169 3.87 -10.57 6.33
CA PRO A 169 4.74 -9.41 6.23
C PRO A 169 4.01 -8.18 6.78
N SER A 170 4.49 -7.66 7.92
CA SER A 170 4.04 -6.38 8.46
C SER A 170 4.73 -5.24 7.71
N ALA A 171 4.04 -4.12 7.50
CA ALA A 171 4.57 -2.89 6.93
C ALA A 171 5.54 -2.25 7.93
N PRO A 172 6.87 -2.46 7.79
CA PRO A 172 7.79 -2.17 8.88
C PRO A 172 7.95 -0.67 9.10
N VAL A 173 7.82 0.16 8.06
CA VAL A 173 8.00 1.62 8.16
C VAL A 173 6.75 2.25 8.79
N SER A 174 5.56 1.88 8.32
CA SER A 174 4.32 2.34 8.95
C SER A 174 4.23 1.89 10.41
N GLY A 175 4.63 0.65 10.73
CA GLY A 175 4.64 0.14 12.10
C GLY A 175 5.56 0.90 13.05
N LEU A 176 6.68 1.43 12.56
CA LEU A 176 7.59 2.28 13.36
C LEU A 176 7.01 3.68 13.62
N LEU A 177 6.08 4.14 12.79
CA LEU A 177 5.47 5.47 12.90
C LEU A 177 4.16 5.46 13.70
N THR A 178 3.54 4.28 13.87
CA THR A 178 2.36 4.11 14.71
C THR A 178 2.78 3.78 16.14
N THR A 179 2.81 4.78 17.02
CA THR A 179 2.99 4.59 18.47
C THR A 179 1.78 3.96 19.16
N ASP A 180 0.64 3.85 18.46
CA ASP A 180 -0.64 3.43 19.04
C ASP A 180 -0.82 1.89 19.07
N LEU A 181 0.12 1.12 18.54
CA LEU A 181 0.09 -0.35 18.54
C LEU A 181 1.21 -0.92 19.41
N ASP A 182 1.25 -0.49 20.67
CA ASP A 182 2.04 -1.19 21.68
C ASP A 182 1.30 -2.48 22.05
N PHE A 183 1.62 -3.57 21.34
CA PHE A 183 1.06 -4.89 21.65
C PHE A 183 1.72 -5.39 22.93
N SER A 184 1.05 -5.18 24.06
CA SER A 184 1.37 -5.89 25.30
C SER A 184 1.16 -7.39 25.07
N THR A 185 2.25 -8.17 25.01
CA THR A 185 2.21 -9.63 24.99
C THR A 185 1.96 -10.24 26.37
N ASN A 186 1.59 -9.43 27.36
CA ASN A 186 1.21 -9.95 28.67
C ASN A 186 0.01 -10.88 28.49
N GLU A 187 0.10 -12.09 29.03
CA GLU A 187 -1.08 -12.94 29.14
C GLU A 187 -2.17 -12.15 29.86
N PRO A 188 -3.42 -12.12 29.36
CA PRO A 188 -4.49 -11.44 30.04
C PRO A 188 -4.69 -12.10 31.41
N THR A 189 -4.21 -11.45 32.47
CA THR A 189 -4.32 -11.92 33.86
C THR A 189 -5.62 -11.48 34.51
N ALA A 190 -6.34 -10.53 33.89
CA ALA A 190 -7.63 -10.08 34.36
C ALA A 190 -8.72 -11.09 33.95
N THR A 191 -9.41 -11.65 34.93
CA THR A 191 -10.73 -12.25 34.72
C THR A 191 -11.73 -11.12 34.51
N PHE A 192 -12.35 -11.06 33.34
CA PHE A 192 -13.44 -10.14 33.07
C PHE A 192 -14.76 -10.79 33.51
N GLU A 193 -15.63 -10.05 34.19
CA GLU A 193 -17.00 -10.50 34.37
C GLU A 193 -17.65 -10.62 32.99
N ALA A 194 -18.03 -11.85 32.65
CA ALA A 194 -18.71 -12.20 31.42
C ALA A 194 -20.16 -11.70 31.47
N GLY A 195 -20.42 -10.53 30.88
CA GLY A 195 -21.77 -10.01 30.66
C GLY A 195 -22.13 -10.02 29.18
N LEU A 196 -23.42 -10.09 28.86
CA LEU A 196 -23.87 -9.88 27.48
C LEU A 196 -23.38 -8.51 27.00
N PRO A 197 -22.75 -8.44 25.83
CA PRO A 197 -22.21 -7.20 25.31
C PRO A 197 -23.35 -6.22 25.03
N ALA A 198 -23.08 -4.92 25.24
CA ALA A 198 -24.10 -3.89 25.04
C ALA A 198 -24.60 -3.88 23.58
N GLN A 199 -25.91 -4.09 23.40
CA GLN A 199 -26.54 -4.05 22.08
C GLN A 199 -26.41 -2.65 21.48
N ASN A 200 -25.80 -2.55 20.29
CA ASN A 200 -25.79 -1.29 19.56
C ASN A 200 -27.18 -1.05 18.94
N PRO A 201 -27.83 0.11 19.17
CA PRO A 201 -29.20 0.36 18.70
C PRO A 201 -29.30 0.53 17.17
N PHE A 202 -28.17 0.66 16.47
CA PHE A 202 -28.11 0.81 15.02
C PHE A 202 -27.65 -0.47 14.30
N LEU A 203 -27.36 -1.54 15.05
CA LEU A 203 -27.04 -2.85 14.50
C LEU A 203 -28.20 -3.82 14.72
N ALA A 204 -28.22 -4.92 13.96
CA ALA A 204 -29.19 -5.98 14.17
C ALA A 204 -29.14 -6.47 15.63
N PRO A 205 -30.29 -6.81 16.25
CA PRO A 205 -30.39 -7.29 17.63
C PRO A 205 -29.86 -8.72 17.81
N ASN A 206 -28.77 -9.05 17.13
CA ASN A 206 -28.11 -10.34 17.16
C ASN A 206 -26.61 -10.13 17.43
N PRO A 207 -26.13 -10.40 18.66
CA PRO A 207 -24.70 -10.30 18.97
C PRO A 207 -23.85 -11.18 18.01
N ASP A 208 -24.41 -12.31 17.58
CA ASP A 208 -23.69 -13.29 16.75
C ASP A 208 -23.63 -12.98 15.26
N SER A 209 -24.12 -11.80 14.86
CA SER A 209 -24.08 -11.37 13.46
C SER A 209 -22.69 -10.91 12.98
N ASN A 210 -21.69 -10.85 13.88
CA ASN A 210 -20.32 -10.43 13.60
C ASN A 210 -19.31 -11.48 14.08
N ILE A 211 -18.17 -11.62 13.37
CA ILE A 211 -17.03 -12.48 13.73
C ILE A 211 -16.34 -12.09 15.04
N HIS A 212 -16.78 -11.03 15.69
CA HIS A 212 -16.27 -10.60 16.98
C HIS A 212 -17.34 -10.68 18.10
N HIS A 213 -18.44 -11.41 17.84
CA HIS A 213 -19.56 -11.66 18.77
C HIS A 213 -20.33 -10.43 19.27
N ASP A 214 -19.85 -9.21 19.05
CA ASP A 214 -20.58 -8.00 19.42
C ASP A 214 -20.26 -6.78 18.54
N GLY A 215 -21.00 -5.70 18.80
CA GLY A 215 -20.78 -4.40 18.14
C GLY A 215 -19.51 -3.68 18.61
N ALA A 216 -18.87 -4.12 19.69
CA ALA A 216 -17.64 -3.57 20.24
C ALA A 216 -16.37 -4.27 19.71
N MET A 217 -16.55 -5.39 18.99
CA MET A 217 -15.53 -6.27 18.46
C MET A 217 -14.63 -6.92 19.53
N SER A 218 -15.24 -7.42 20.61
CA SER A 218 -14.51 -7.90 21.80
C SER A 218 -13.87 -9.29 21.67
N ASP A 219 -14.27 -10.11 20.68
CA ASP A 219 -13.86 -11.52 20.56
C ASP A 219 -14.17 -12.39 21.80
N ALA A 220 -15.09 -11.93 22.67
CA ALA A 220 -15.44 -12.61 23.91
C ALA A 220 -16.69 -13.47 23.73
N TYR A 221 -16.56 -14.74 23.37
CA TYR A 221 -17.70 -15.64 23.18
C TYR A 221 -18.09 -16.32 24.49
N PHE A 222 -19.34 -16.16 24.92
CA PHE A 222 -19.78 -16.60 26.27
C PHE A 222 -20.50 -17.96 26.29
N ASP A 223 -20.98 -18.43 25.15
CA ASP A 223 -21.88 -19.59 25.06
C ASP A 223 -21.39 -20.68 24.09
N ARG A 224 -20.18 -20.54 23.54
CA ARG A 224 -19.61 -21.47 22.55
C ARG A 224 -18.18 -21.81 22.92
N GLY A 225 -17.83 -23.08 22.73
CA GLY A 225 -16.42 -23.45 22.64
C GLY A 225 -15.83 -22.76 21.41
N VAL A 226 -15.16 -21.63 21.61
CA VAL A 226 -14.33 -21.03 20.57
C VAL A 226 -13.18 -22.00 20.36
N LEU A 227 -12.91 -22.32 19.09
CA LEU A 227 -11.64 -22.95 18.74
C LEU A 227 -10.53 -22.11 19.37
N ASP A 228 -9.71 -22.73 20.23
CA ASP A 228 -8.50 -22.09 20.74
C ASP A 228 -7.77 -21.49 19.54
N PRO A 229 -7.58 -20.16 19.48
CA PRO A 229 -6.97 -19.51 18.32
C PRO A 229 -5.58 -20.08 18.00
N ARG A 230 -4.92 -20.68 19.00
CA ARG A 230 -3.63 -21.37 18.85
C ARG A 230 -3.75 -22.74 18.15
N LYS A 231 -4.93 -23.35 18.15
CA LYS A 231 -5.26 -24.64 17.54
C LYS A 231 -6.06 -24.51 16.24
N ALA A 232 -6.58 -23.32 15.93
CA ALA A 232 -7.27 -23.06 14.69
C ALA A 232 -6.31 -23.10 13.49
N GLU A 233 -6.78 -23.61 12.35
CA GLU A 233 -6.06 -23.44 11.09
C GLU A 233 -6.18 -21.97 10.64
N VAL A 234 -5.06 -21.26 10.61
CA VAL A 234 -5.02 -19.86 10.20
C VAL A 234 -4.47 -19.74 8.79
N ILE A 235 -5.37 -19.59 7.81
CA ILE A 235 -4.98 -19.30 6.43
C ILE A 235 -4.77 -17.78 6.28
N ARG A 236 -3.51 -17.38 6.17
CA ARG A 236 -3.13 -15.95 6.12
C ARG A 236 -2.88 -15.49 4.70
N ARG A 237 -3.64 -14.53 4.18
CA ARG A 237 -3.41 -13.94 2.84
C ARG A 237 -3.13 -12.45 2.95
N HIS A 238 -2.16 -11.95 2.19
CA HIS A 238 -1.88 -10.52 2.10
C HIS A 238 -2.67 -9.95 0.92
N LEU A 239 -3.64 -9.08 1.21
CA LEU A 239 -4.53 -8.47 0.22
C LEU A 239 -4.32 -6.95 0.08
N GLY A 240 -3.07 -6.49 0.19
CA GLY A 240 -2.71 -5.10 -0.11
C GLY A 240 -3.31 -4.06 0.83
N GLY A 241 -3.23 -4.29 2.15
CA GLY A 241 -3.65 -3.30 3.16
C GLY A 241 -5.11 -3.40 3.62
N VAL A 242 -5.77 -4.51 3.32
CA VAL A 242 -7.05 -4.88 3.97
C VAL A 242 -6.75 -5.93 5.03
N CYS A 243 -7.14 -5.64 6.28
CA CYS A 243 -7.26 -6.68 7.29
C CYS A 243 -8.66 -7.27 7.14
N ALA A 244 -8.74 -8.52 6.71
CA ALA A 244 -9.98 -9.28 6.70
C ALA A 244 -9.79 -10.59 7.46
N SER A 245 -10.74 -10.87 8.35
CA SER A 245 -10.89 -12.15 9.01
C SER A 245 -12.15 -12.79 8.46
N ILE A 246 -12.01 -14.01 7.92
CA ILE A 246 -13.12 -14.77 7.34
C ILE A 246 -13.27 -16.04 8.16
N MET A 247 -14.49 -16.34 8.60
CA MET A 247 -14.81 -17.59 9.27
C MET A 247 -15.63 -18.48 8.33
N THR A 248 -15.27 -19.76 8.27
CA THR A 248 -15.99 -20.78 7.51
C THR A 248 -16.43 -21.92 8.43
N ASP A 249 -17.52 -22.60 8.09
CA ASP A 249 -17.96 -23.79 8.80
C ASP A 249 -17.27 -25.07 8.28
N SER A 250 -17.58 -26.20 8.90
CA SER A 250 -17.06 -27.53 8.49
C SER A 250 -17.47 -27.97 7.08
N HIS A 251 -18.42 -27.28 6.45
CA HIS A 251 -18.86 -27.52 5.07
C HIS A 251 -18.24 -26.52 4.07
N GLY A 252 -17.31 -25.67 4.53
CA GLY A 252 -16.66 -24.64 3.72
C GLY A 252 -17.56 -23.44 3.39
N ARG A 253 -18.71 -23.29 4.06
CA ARG A 253 -19.60 -22.15 3.86
C ARG A 253 -19.08 -20.95 4.64
N LEU A 254 -19.15 -19.77 4.05
CA LEU A 254 -18.73 -18.52 4.69
C LEU A 254 -19.77 -18.12 5.74
N ILE A 255 -19.35 -18.03 7.01
CA ILE A 255 -20.23 -17.68 8.14
C ILE A 255 -20.13 -16.19 8.47
N ALA A 256 -18.91 -15.64 8.48
CA ALA A 256 -18.67 -14.26 8.87
C ALA A 256 -17.44 -13.66 8.16
N VAL A 257 -17.49 -12.35 7.90
CA VAL A 257 -16.36 -11.54 7.42
C VAL A 257 -16.24 -10.31 8.31
N CYS A 258 -15.11 -10.14 8.99
CA CYS A 258 -14.66 -8.79 9.37
C CYS A 258 -13.77 -8.29 8.26
N TRP A 259 -14.03 -7.08 7.80
CA TRP A 259 -13.14 -6.38 6.89
C TRP A 259 -12.95 -4.96 7.37
N ARG A 260 -11.70 -4.52 7.40
CA ARG A 260 -11.35 -3.12 7.59
C ARG A 260 -10.31 -2.74 6.54
N ARG A 261 -10.60 -1.70 5.77
CA ARG A 261 -9.55 -0.97 5.04
C ARG A 261 -8.70 -0.26 6.09
N LEU A 262 -7.39 -0.53 6.13
CA LEU A 262 -6.47 0.15 7.07
C LEU A 262 -6.38 1.67 6.85
N ALA A 263 -7.05 2.23 5.82
CA ALA A 263 -7.06 3.66 5.51
C ALA A 263 -8.07 4.51 6.30
N CYS A 264 -8.84 3.97 7.24
CA CYS A 264 -9.68 4.79 8.11
C CYS A 264 -8.86 5.36 9.29
N ARG A 265 -8.22 6.52 9.05
CA ARG A 265 -7.71 7.37 10.14
C ARG A 265 -8.91 7.84 10.97
N MET A 266 -9.11 7.24 12.15
CA MET A 266 -9.98 7.84 13.16
C MET A 266 -9.29 9.11 13.65
N SER A 267 -9.75 10.28 13.20
CA SER A 267 -9.37 11.53 13.87
C SER A 267 -9.93 11.47 15.30
N PRO A 268 -9.10 11.66 16.33
CA PRO A 268 -9.60 11.85 17.69
C PRO A 268 -10.29 13.21 17.71
N THR A 269 -11.61 13.25 17.53
CA THR A 269 -12.36 14.42 17.97
C THR A 269 -12.40 14.38 19.48
N SER A 270 -11.51 15.16 20.12
CA SER A 270 -11.63 15.53 21.52
C SER A 270 -12.99 16.21 21.71
N SER A 271 -13.97 15.47 22.22
CA SER A 271 -15.29 16.00 22.58
C SER A 271 -15.45 15.95 24.09
N THR A 272 -14.98 17.01 24.74
CA THR A 272 -15.49 17.44 26.04
C THR A 272 -16.79 18.20 25.79
N SER A 273 -17.94 17.51 25.72
CA SER A 273 -19.23 18.16 25.93
C SER A 273 -20.35 17.17 26.24
N ARG A 274 -20.93 17.33 27.43
CA ARG A 274 -22.13 16.65 27.91
C ARG A 274 -23.34 17.09 27.09
N THR A 275 -24.20 16.10 26.83
CA THR A 275 -25.63 16.22 26.53
C THR A 275 -26.01 16.53 25.07
N THR A 276 -27.06 15.82 24.64
CA THR A 276 -27.82 15.93 23.39
C THR A 276 -27.24 15.20 22.17
N SER A 277 -27.91 14.08 21.85
CA SER A 277 -27.90 13.30 20.61
C SER A 277 -27.21 13.98 19.42
N ARG A 278 -26.03 13.47 19.03
CA ARG A 278 -25.33 13.86 17.81
C ARG A 278 -24.97 12.63 16.98
N ARG A 279 -25.42 12.67 15.74
CA ARG A 279 -25.18 11.70 14.67
C ARG A 279 -23.68 11.63 14.37
N ILE A 280 -23.05 10.48 14.63
CA ILE A 280 -21.69 10.18 14.19
C ILE A 280 -21.75 9.95 12.68
N GLN A 281 -21.45 10.98 11.90
CA GLN A 281 -21.34 10.84 10.45
C GLN A 281 -19.95 10.30 10.11
N ARG A 282 -19.84 8.97 9.99
CA ARG A 282 -18.64 8.31 9.48
C ARG A 282 -18.60 8.51 7.97
N SER A 283 -17.88 9.53 7.49
CA SER A 283 -17.58 9.65 6.07
C SER A 283 -16.40 8.74 5.74
N CYS A 284 -16.69 7.52 5.30
CA CYS A 284 -15.73 6.71 4.56
C CYS A 284 -15.73 7.23 3.12
N ARG A 285 -14.59 7.76 2.64
CA ARG A 285 -14.33 7.95 1.21
C ARG A 285 -13.08 7.16 0.88
#